data_AF-A0A498HMD4-F1
#
_entry.id   AF-A0A498HMD4-F1
#
_cell.length_a   1.000
_cell.length_b   1.000
_cell.length_c   1.000
_cell.angle_alpha   90.00
_cell.angle_beta   90.00
_cell.angle_gamma   90.00
#
_symmetry.space_group_name_H-M   'P 1'
#
loop_
_entity.id
_entity.type
_entity.pdbx_description
1 polymer ?
#
loop_
_entity_poly.entity_id
_entity_poly.type
_entity_poly.pdbx_seq_one_letter_code
_entity_poly.pdbx_strand_id
1 'polypeptide(L)'
;MEYITQYYCKCICLAFIFILGALSSRATSRTLHDASMYGKYEQWMARYGRAYADINEKEKRFNIFKENVAFIESSNNDANKLYKLSVNQFADLTNEEFKASRNGFMGHECSTKTTAFKYENVTAPPTVDWRNKGAVTPIKDQGQCGN
;
A
#
# COMPACT_ATOMS: atom_id res chain seq x y z
N MET A 1 49.88 -27.72 -25.92
CA MET A 1 49.46 -26.57 -25.09
C MET A 1 48.31 -25.78 -25.73
N GLU A 2 48.34 -25.54 -27.05
CA GLU A 2 47.29 -24.76 -27.75
C GLU A 2 45.87 -25.32 -27.63
N TYR A 3 45.69 -26.64 -27.71
CA TYR A 3 44.37 -27.29 -27.61
C TYR A 3 43.69 -27.06 -26.25
N ILE A 4 44.51 -27.07 -25.18
CA ILE A 4 44.06 -26.84 -23.81
C ILE A 4 43.62 -25.36 -23.67
N THR A 5 44.43 -24.43 -24.17
CA THR A 5 44.10 -23.00 -24.20
C THR A 5 42.81 -22.71 -24.99
N GLN A 6 42.61 -23.37 -26.13
CA GLN A 6 41.40 -23.23 -26.94
C GLN A 6 40.15 -23.79 -26.23
N TYR A 7 40.29 -24.91 -25.53
CA TYR A 7 39.21 -25.50 -24.73
C TYR A 7 38.80 -24.58 -23.58
N TYR A 8 39.76 -24.03 -22.83
CA TYR A 8 39.48 -23.07 -21.77
C TYR A 8 38.83 -21.79 -22.30
N CYS A 9 39.31 -21.26 -23.44
CA CYS A 9 38.71 -20.09 -24.09
C CYS A 9 37.25 -20.36 -24.49
N LYS A 10 36.94 -21.53 -25.06
CA LYS A 10 35.56 -21.95 -25.37
C LYS A 10 34.68 -22.05 -24.11
N CYS A 11 35.18 -22.68 -23.04
CA CYS A 11 34.43 -22.80 -21.78
C CYS A 11 34.14 -21.43 -21.16
N ILE A 12 35.11 -20.51 -21.18
CA ILE A 12 34.95 -19.14 -20.68
C ILE A 12 33.92 -18.37 -21.51
N CYS A 13 33.99 -18.45 -22.84
CA CYS A 13 33.01 -17.82 -23.73
C CYS A 13 31.59 -18.36 -23.50
N LEU A 14 31.43 -19.68 -23.35
CA LEU A 14 30.13 -20.29 -23.04
C LEU A 14 29.60 -19.82 -21.69
N ALA A 15 30.45 -19.76 -20.65
CA ALA A 15 30.05 -19.24 -19.35
C ALA A 15 29.59 -17.78 -19.41
N PHE A 16 30.31 -16.92 -20.16
CA PHE A 16 29.90 -15.53 -20.37
C PHE A 16 28.55 -15.41 -21.10
N ILE A 17 28.32 -16.22 -22.14
CA ILE A 17 27.04 -16.25 -22.86
C ILE A 17 25.89 -16.65 -21.93
N PHE A 18 26.09 -17.67 -21.08
CA PHE A 18 25.08 -18.09 -20.10
C PHE A 18 24.80 -17.00 -19.06
N ILE A 19 25.83 -16.32 -18.54
CA ILE A 19 25.67 -15.22 -17.59
C ILE A 19 24.90 -14.05 -18.22
N LEU A 20 25.26 -13.66 -19.45
CA LEU A 20 24.57 -12.60 -20.19
C LEU A 20 23.11 -12.95 -20.46
N GLY A 21 22.82 -14.20 -20.86
CA GLY A 21 21.45 -14.69 -21.05
C GLY A 21 20.62 -14.72 -19.77
N ALA A 22 21.23 -15.09 -18.63
CA ALA A 22 20.56 -15.07 -17.34
C ALA A 22 20.28 -13.62 -16.86
N LEU A 23 21.20 -12.69 -17.09
CA LEU A 23 21.04 -11.28 -16.74
C LEU A 23 19.95 -10.60 -17.57
N SER A 24 19.93 -10.84 -18.89
CA SER A 24 18.92 -10.26 -19.79
C SER A 24 17.51 -10.77 -19.46
N SER A 25 17.35 -12.07 -19.21
CA SER A 25 16.06 -12.67 -18.79
C SER A 25 15.53 -12.04 -17.50
N ARG A 26 16.40 -11.85 -16.50
CA ARG A 26 16.04 -11.17 -15.24
C ARG A 26 15.66 -9.71 -15.46
N ALA A 27 16.38 -8.99 -16.32
CA ALA A 27 16.07 -7.60 -16.66
C ALA A 27 14.70 -7.49 -17.34
N THR A 28 14.42 -8.31 -18.35
CA THR A 28 13.11 -8.35 -19.04
C THR A 28 11.96 -8.73 -18.10
N SER A 29 12.18 -9.69 -17.19
CA SER A 29 11.15 -10.05 -16.21
C SER A 29 10.80 -8.88 -15.28
N ARG A 30 11.80 -8.09 -14.86
CA ARG A 30 11.57 -6.90 -14.04
C ARG A 30 10.81 -5.82 -14.80
N THR A 31 11.17 -5.55 -16.06
CA THR A 31 10.48 -4.53 -16.87
C THR A 31 9.03 -4.91 -17.15
N LEU A 32 8.74 -6.19 -17.40
CA LEU A 32 7.36 -6.68 -17.58
C LEU A 32 6.53 -6.54 -16.30
N HIS A 33 7.13 -6.88 -15.14
CA HIS A 33 6.46 -6.71 -13.86
C HIS A 33 6.15 -5.24 -13.58
N ASP A 34 7.10 -4.35 -13.85
CA ASP A 34 6.93 -2.91 -13.64
C ASP A 34 5.90 -2.31 -14.60
N ALA A 35 5.87 -2.74 -15.87
CA ALA A 35 4.84 -2.34 -16.83
C ALA A 35 3.44 -2.79 -16.38
N SER A 36 3.32 -4.03 -15.88
CA SER A 36 2.05 -4.54 -15.32
C SER A 36 1.61 -3.73 -14.09
N MET A 37 2.54 -3.42 -13.18
CA MET A 37 2.25 -2.60 -12.00
C MET A 37 1.84 -1.17 -12.38
N TYR A 38 2.49 -0.58 -13.38
CA TYR A 38 2.11 0.73 -13.90
C TYR A 38 0.70 0.73 -14.49
N GLY A 39 0.30 -0.33 -15.18
CA GLY A 39 -1.08 -0.51 -15.64
C GLY A 39 -2.10 -0.52 -14.49
N LYS A 40 -1.79 -1.20 -13.37
CA LYS A 40 -2.63 -1.16 -12.17
C LYS A 40 -2.70 0.24 -11.56
N TYR A 41 -1.57 0.96 -11.56
CA TYR A 41 -1.49 2.33 -11.06
C TYR A 41 -2.36 3.29 -11.88
N GLU A 42 -2.32 3.23 -13.20
CA GLU A 42 -3.18 4.05 -14.08
C GLU A 42 -4.68 3.77 -13.84
N GLN A 43 -5.06 2.50 -13.68
CA GLN A 43 -6.44 2.12 -13.33
C GLN A 43 -6.86 2.67 -11.97
N TRP A 44 -5.96 2.59 -10.99
CA TRP A 44 -6.18 3.13 -9.66
C TRP A 44 -6.32 4.66 -9.68
N MET A 45 -5.47 5.37 -10.43
CA MET A 45 -5.56 6.81 -10.59
C MET A 45 -6.90 7.21 -11.21
N ALA A 46 -7.33 6.52 -12.27
CA ALA A 46 -8.63 6.75 -12.90
C ALA A 46 -9.78 6.52 -11.92
N ARG A 47 -9.71 5.44 -11.13
CA ARG A 47 -10.74 5.09 -10.13
C ARG A 47 -10.90 6.14 -9.03
N TYR A 48 -9.79 6.74 -8.58
CA TYR A 48 -9.78 7.70 -7.46
C TYR A 48 -9.57 9.16 -7.91
N GLY A 49 -9.65 9.44 -9.21
CA GLY A 49 -9.52 10.79 -9.76
C GLY A 49 -8.17 11.44 -9.50
N ARG A 50 -7.07 10.67 -9.49
CA ARG A 50 -5.71 11.19 -9.28
C ARG A 50 -5.11 11.71 -10.58
N ALA A 51 -4.47 12.87 -10.50
CA ALA A 51 -3.71 13.46 -11.59
C ALA A 51 -2.49 14.20 -11.02
N TYR A 52 -1.35 14.08 -11.68
CA TYR A 52 -0.10 14.74 -11.30
C TYR A 52 0.46 15.46 -12.53
N ALA A 53 0.67 16.78 -12.42
CA ALA A 53 1.21 17.59 -13.51
C ALA A 53 2.74 17.42 -13.64
N ASP A 54 3.42 17.22 -12.51
CA ASP A 54 4.86 17.00 -12.47
C ASP A 54 5.20 15.51 -12.64
N ILE A 55 6.12 15.21 -13.57
CA ILE A 55 6.53 13.85 -13.89
C ILE A 55 7.27 13.21 -12.72
N ASN A 56 8.10 13.98 -12.00
CA ASN A 56 8.87 13.45 -10.87
C ASN A 56 7.93 13.09 -9.71
N GLU A 57 6.92 13.92 -9.42
CA GLU A 57 5.89 13.60 -8.44
C GLU A 57 5.08 12.37 -8.86
N LYS A 58 4.69 12.26 -10.15
CA LYS A 58 4.00 11.06 -10.65
C LYS A 58 4.81 9.80 -10.43
N GLU A 59 6.12 9.85 -10.71
CA GLU A 59 7.04 8.72 -10.51
C GLU A 59 7.23 8.39 -9.03
N LYS A 60 7.40 9.40 -8.17
CA LYS A 60 7.46 9.22 -6.71
C LYS A 60 6.19 8.55 -6.18
N ARG A 61 5.02 9.01 -6.60
CA ARG A 61 3.71 8.46 -6.20
C ARG A 61 3.51 7.03 -6.71
N PHE A 62 4.00 6.72 -7.91
CA PHE A 62 4.03 5.35 -8.42
C PHE A 62 4.90 4.42 -7.57
N ASN A 63 6.08 4.88 -7.14
CA ASN A 63 6.95 4.08 -6.28
C ASN A 63 6.29 3.79 -4.92
N ILE A 64 5.68 4.80 -4.29
CA ILE A 64 4.92 4.63 -3.04
C ILE A 64 3.75 3.64 -3.24
N PHE A 65 3.02 3.78 -4.35
CA PHE A 65 1.93 2.85 -4.70
C PHE A 65 2.42 1.41 -4.82
N LYS A 66 3.53 1.19 -5.51
CA LYS A 66 4.14 -0.14 -5.67
C LYS A 66 4.55 -0.74 -4.32
N GLU A 67 5.16 0.05 -3.45
CA GLU A 67 5.53 -0.37 -2.08
C GLU A 67 4.30 -0.74 -1.25
N ASN A 68 3.24 0.08 -1.29
CA ASN A 68 2.00 -0.18 -0.57
C ASN A 68 1.27 -1.42 -1.09
N VAL A 69 1.25 -1.67 -2.41
CA VAL A 69 0.69 -2.91 -2.99
C VAL A 69 1.47 -4.13 -2.50
N ALA A 70 2.80 -4.07 -2.51
CA ALA A 70 3.64 -5.17 -2.00
C ALA A 70 3.40 -5.42 -0.50
N PHE A 71 3.24 -4.35 0.29
CA PHE A 71 2.87 -4.46 1.71
C PHE A 71 1.50 -5.12 1.91
N ILE A 72 0.50 -4.75 1.11
CA ILE A 72 -0.84 -5.36 1.15
C ILE A 72 -0.76 -6.86 0.85
N GLU A 73 -0.07 -7.24 -0.22
CA GLU A 73 0.09 -8.65 -0.62
C GLU A 73 0.80 -9.46 0.46
N SER A 74 1.94 -8.96 0.96
CA SER A 74 2.68 -9.58 2.06
C SER A 74 1.83 -9.72 3.32
N SER A 75 1.11 -8.66 3.71
CA SER A 75 0.24 -8.67 4.88
C SER A 75 -0.89 -9.69 4.75
N ASN A 76 -1.49 -9.82 3.57
CA ASN A 76 -2.62 -10.72 3.35
C ASN A 76 -2.22 -12.19 3.23
N ASN A 77 -0.93 -12.48 3.02
CA ASN A 77 -0.40 -13.85 3.02
C ASN A 77 -0.20 -14.41 4.44
N ASP A 78 -0.25 -13.57 5.48
CA ASP A 78 -0.19 -14.00 6.87
C ASP A 78 -1.57 -14.54 7.33
N ALA A 79 -1.67 -15.87 7.44
CA ALA A 79 -2.90 -16.56 7.84
C ALA A 79 -3.36 -16.25 9.27
N ASN A 80 -2.50 -15.66 10.11
CA ASN A 80 -2.85 -15.33 11.50
C ASN A 80 -3.61 -14.00 11.62
N LYS A 81 -3.68 -13.20 10.54
CA LYS A 81 -4.40 -11.93 10.57
C LYS A 81 -5.89 -12.14 10.39
N LEU A 82 -6.66 -11.60 11.32
CA LEU A 82 -8.14 -11.60 11.29
C LEU A 82 -8.72 -10.56 10.32
N TYR A 83 -7.87 -9.84 9.58
CA TYR A 83 -8.26 -8.80 8.64
C TYR A 83 -7.41 -8.86 7.37
N LYS A 84 -7.94 -8.27 6.30
CA LYS A 84 -7.24 -8.11 5.03
C LYS A 84 -7.11 -6.65 4.67
N LEU A 85 -6.00 -6.30 4.05
CA LEU A 85 -5.77 -4.99 3.45
C LEU A 85 -6.20 -5.00 1.98
N SER A 86 -6.55 -3.84 1.46
CA SER A 86 -6.89 -3.64 0.06
C SER A 86 -6.37 -2.30 -0.42
N VAL A 87 -6.07 -2.20 -1.71
CA VAL A 87 -5.74 -0.93 -2.35
C VAL A 87 -6.93 0.01 -2.23
N ASN A 88 -6.72 1.20 -1.67
CA ASN A 88 -7.74 2.22 -1.47
C ASN A 88 -7.23 3.60 -1.95
N GLN A 89 -7.99 4.67 -1.68
CA GLN A 89 -7.66 6.03 -2.12
C GLN A 89 -6.38 6.64 -1.53
N PHE A 90 -5.70 5.95 -0.60
CA PHE A 90 -4.49 6.41 0.07
C PHE A 90 -3.24 5.63 -0.37
N ALA A 91 -3.36 4.80 -1.41
CA ALA A 91 -2.30 3.89 -1.83
C ALA A 91 -1.04 4.62 -2.34
N ASP A 92 -1.12 5.90 -2.71
CA ASP A 92 0.00 6.74 -3.15
C ASP A 92 0.65 7.56 -2.03
N LEU A 93 0.21 7.40 -0.79
CA LEU A 93 0.72 8.14 0.36
C LEU A 93 1.63 7.27 1.21
N THR A 94 2.67 7.88 1.79
CA THR A 94 3.38 7.25 2.91
C THR A 94 2.53 7.32 4.17
N ASN A 95 2.88 6.51 5.16
CA ASN A 95 2.20 6.53 6.46
C ASN A 95 2.32 7.90 7.15
N GLU A 96 3.45 8.58 6.98
CA GLU A 96 3.73 9.91 7.52
C GLU A 96 2.87 10.96 6.83
N GLU A 97 2.78 10.94 5.49
CA GLU A 97 1.89 11.82 4.72
C GLU A 97 0.41 11.61 5.07
N PHE A 98 0.00 10.34 5.22
CA PHE A 98 -1.36 9.99 5.65
C PHE A 98 -1.66 10.56 7.04
N LYS A 99 -0.78 10.35 8.01
CA LYS A 99 -0.96 10.87 9.38
C LYS A 99 -0.99 12.39 9.40
N ALA A 100 -0.06 13.06 8.72
CA ALA A 100 0.04 14.51 8.71
C ALA A 100 -1.21 15.20 8.13
N SER A 101 -1.88 14.57 7.16
CA SER A 101 -3.03 15.16 6.47
C SER A 101 -4.40 14.73 7.02
N ARG A 102 -4.47 13.61 7.77
CA ARG A 102 -5.74 12.99 8.19
C ARG A 102 -5.88 12.74 9.69
N ASN A 103 -4.81 12.82 10.46
CA ASN A 103 -4.88 12.60 11.91
C ASN A 103 -4.90 13.95 12.64
N GLY A 104 -6.09 14.41 13.01
CA GLY A 104 -6.33 15.70 13.68
C GLY A 104 -6.51 15.62 15.19
N PHE A 105 -6.45 14.42 15.78
CA PHE A 105 -6.78 14.25 17.19
C PHE A 105 -5.77 14.98 18.09
N MET A 106 -6.18 16.14 18.58
CA MET A 106 -5.55 16.85 19.68
C MET A 106 -6.22 16.38 20.97
N GLY A 107 -5.50 15.61 21.78
CA GLY A 107 -5.99 15.23 23.11
C GLY A 107 -6.30 16.48 23.92
N HIS A 108 -7.58 16.71 24.23
CA HIS A 108 -7.99 17.78 25.13
C HIS A 108 -7.71 17.34 26.59
N GLU A 109 -7.09 18.20 27.41
CA GLU A 109 -6.99 17.96 28.86
C GLU A 109 -8.40 17.79 29.42
N CYS A 110 -8.70 16.64 30.04
CA CYS A 110 -10.04 16.33 30.54
C CYS A 110 -10.66 17.53 31.29
N SER A 111 -11.79 18.04 30.77
CA SER A 111 -12.59 19.02 31.51
C SER A 111 -12.94 18.44 32.88
N THR A 112 -12.55 19.13 33.95
CA THR A 112 -12.85 18.77 35.33
C THR A 112 -14.35 18.82 35.65
N LYS A 113 -15.17 19.29 34.71
CA LYS A 113 -16.63 19.36 34.82
C LYS A 113 -17.27 18.30 33.92
N THR A 114 -17.43 17.11 34.47
CA THR A 114 -18.36 16.11 33.93
C THR A 114 -19.16 15.51 35.08
N THR A 115 -20.50 15.49 34.96
CA THR A 115 -21.32 14.60 35.75
C THR A 115 -20.95 13.18 35.36
N ALA A 116 -20.45 12.38 36.31
CA ALA A 116 -20.10 11.00 36.04
C ALA A 116 -21.30 10.25 35.45
N PHE A 117 -21.09 9.56 34.33
CA PHE A 117 -22.08 8.68 33.75
C PHE A 117 -22.50 7.63 34.78
N LYS A 118 -23.81 7.54 35.07
CA LYS A 118 -24.40 6.51 35.92
C LYS A 118 -25.37 5.70 35.08
N TYR A 119 -25.28 4.39 35.18
CA TYR A 119 -26.22 3.45 34.58
C TYR A 119 -27.03 2.76 35.69
N GLU A 120 -28.28 2.41 35.39
CA GLU A 120 -29.11 1.57 36.26
C GLU A 120 -28.79 0.09 36.06
N ASN A 121 -29.54 -0.80 36.72
CA ASN A 121 -29.37 -2.24 36.55
C ASN A 121 -29.95 -2.72 35.21
N VAL A 122 -29.18 -2.57 34.13
CA VAL A 122 -29.58 -2.93 32.76
C VAL A 122 -28.88 -4.19 32.25
N THR A 123 -29.64 -5.09 31.62
CA THR A 123 -29.10 -6.22 30.86
C THR A 123 -28.80 -5.75 29.44
N ALA A 124 -27.52 -5.68 29.08
CA ALA A 124 -27.10 -5.32 27.74
C ALA A 124 -27.31 -6.49 26.75
N PRO A 125 -27.73 -6.22 25.51
CA PRO A 125 -27.81 -7.23 24.47
C PRO A 125 -26.41 -7.70 24.03
N PRO A 126 -26.27 -8.90 23.47
CA PRO A 126 -24.98 -9.44 23.02
C PRO A 126 -24.39 -8.67 21.83
N THR A 127 -25.22 -8.03 21.00
CA THR A 127 -24.77 -7.19 19.88
C THR A 127 -25.69 -6.00 19.68
N VAL A 128 -25.13 -4.85 19.27
CA VAL A 128 -25.88 -3.65 18.90
C VAL A 128 -25.28 -3.07 17.63
N ASP A 129 -26.14 -2.76 16.66
CA ASP A 129 -25.78 -2.00 15.46
C ASP A 129 -26.73 -0.82 15.31
N TRP A 130 -26.22 0.39 15.57
CA TRP A 130 -26.97 1.64 15.50
C TRP A 130 -27.37 2.03 14.07
N ARG A 131 -26.71 1.48 13.05
CA ARG A 131 -27.08 1.72 11.63
C ARG A 131 -28.47 1.15 11.35
N ASN A 132 -28.76 -0.02 11.90
CA ASN A 132 -30.07 -0.69 11.79
C ASN A 132 -31.18 0.04 12.57
N LYS A 133 -30.81 1.02 13.41
CA LYS A 133 -31.74 1.83 14.19
C LYS A 133 -31.97 3.23 13.60
N GLY A 134 -31.36 3.53 12.44
CA GLY A 134 -31.46 4.86 11.81
C GLY A 134 -30.75 5.97 12.59
N ALA A 135 -29.89 5.62 13.56
CA ALA A 135 -29.17 6.57 14.40
C ALA A 135 -27.81 7.01 13.82
N VAL A 136 -27.41 6.46 12.67
CA VAL A 136 -26.11 6.72 12.01
C VAL A 136 -26.35 7.36 10.66
N THR A 137 -25.71 8.51 10.42
CA THR A 137 -25.74 9.20 9.12
C THR A 137 -24.86 8.51 8.08
N PRO A 138 -24.99 8.83 6.78
CA PRO A 138 -24.02 8.38 5.78
C PRO A 138 -22.57 8.75 6.15
N ILE A 139 -21.64 7.93 5.67
CA ILE A 139 -20.19 8.14 5.86
C ILE A 139 -19.79 9.45 5.17
N LYS A 140 -18.97 10.26 5.85
CA LYS A 140 -18.42 11.53 5.34
C LYS A 140 -16.91 11.40 5.08
N ASP A 141 -16.37 12.28 4.22
CA ASP A 141 -14.92 12.44 4.02
C ASP A 141 -14.45 13.74 4.69
N GLN A 142 -13.47 13.63 5.59
CA GLN A 142 -12.88 14.78 6.28
C GLN A 142 -11.95 15.63 5.38
N GLY A 143 -11.63 15.16 4.17
CA GLY A 143 -10.67 15.81 3.29
C GLY A 143 -9.27 15.84 3.89
N GLN A 144 -8.46 16.84 3.55
CA GLN A 144 -7.08 16.99 4.05
C GLN A 144 -6.99 17.79 5.37
N CYS A 145 -8.09 17.89 6.11
CA CYS A 145 -8.13 18.61 7.38
C CYS A 145 -7.89 17.65 8.56
N GLY A 146 -6.98 18.03 9.45
CA GLY A 146 -6.79 17.42 10.77
C GLY A 146 -7.64 18.11 11.83
N ASN A 147 -8.96 18.10 11.68
CA ASN A 147 -9.90 18.55 12.72
C ASN A 147 -10.24 17.43 13.70
#